data_AF-A0A1V5A6R6-F1
#
_entry.id   AF-A0A1V5A6R6-F1
#
_cell.length_a   1.000
_cell.length_b   1.000
_cell.length_c   1.000
_cell.angle_alpha   90.00
_cell.angle_beta   90.00
_cell.angle_gamma   90.00
#
_symmetry.space_group_name_H-M   'P 1'
#
loop_
_entity.id
_entity.type
_entity.pdbx_description
1 polymer ?
#
loop_
_entity_poly.entity_id
_entity_poly.type
_entity_poly.pdbx_seq_one_letter_code
_entity_poly.pdbx_strand_id
1 'polypeptide(L)' 'MYISFAVPKGIPEKPGEKNLAIRTGNHPLKYAGFEDAIPEGETGTGEVPIGDKDLYFMLEWTDDKIEVMMKG' A
#
# COMPACT_ATOMS: atom_id res chain seq x y z
N MET A 1 -2.71 12.66 1.88
CA MET A 1 -2.80 11.39 2.63
C MET A 1 -2.60 10.26 1.64
N TYR A 2 -2.07 9.12 2.05
CA TYR A 2 -2.02 7.89 1.24
C TYR A 2 -3.35 7.17 1.29
N ILE A 3 -3.74 6.65 0.13
CA ILE A 3 -4.77 5.64 0.03
C ILE A 3 -4.06 4.29 0.16
N SER A 4 -4.55 3.47 1.08
CA SER A 4 -3.82 2.30 1.53
C SER A 4 -4.68 1.06 1.43
N PHE A 5 -4.00 -0.06 1.13
CA PHE A 5 -4.60 -1.38 1.05
C PHE A 5 -3.70 -2.37 1.77
N ALA A 6 -4.31 -3.29 2.51
CA ALA A 6 -3.64 -4.48 2.99
C ALA A 6 -3.74 -5.56 1.91
N VAL A 7 -2.61 -6.19 1.57
CA VAL A 7 -2.54 -7.25 0.55
C VAL A 7 -1.99 -8.53 1.20
N PRO A 8 -2.83 -9.41 1.77
CA PRO A 8 -2.36 -10.52 2.62
C PRO A 8 -1.46 -11.53 1.91
N LYS A 9 -1.57 -11.63 0.58
CA LYS A 9 -0.74 -12.50 -0.27
C LYS A 9 0.39 -11.75 -0.98
N GLY A 10 0.63 -10.47 -0.64
CA GLY A 10 1.59 -9.63 -1.34
C GLY A 10 1.12 -9.15 -2.72
N ILE A 11 1.91 -8.30 -3.36
CA ILE A 11 1.65 -7.85 -4.74
C ILE A 11 1.87 -9.03 -5.69
N PRO A 12 1.00 -9.27 -6.69
CA PRO A 12 1.21 -10.32 -7.68
C PRO A 12 2.52 -10.11 -8.47
N GLU A 13 3.32 -11.15 -8.65
CA GLU A 13 4.61 -11.06 -9.34
C GLU A 13 4.51 -11.38 -10.85
N LYS A 14 3.41 -12.02 -11.28
CA LYS A 14 3.21 -12.45 -12.67
C LYS A 14 1.91 -11.90 -13.27
N PRO A 15 1.90 -11.60 -14.57
CA PRO A 15 0.67 -11.23 -15.28
C PRO A 15 -0.41 -12.31 -15.14
N GLY A 16 -1.63 -11.89 -14.86
CA GLY A 16 -2.79 -12.78 -14.72
C GLY A 16 -3.04 -13.30 -13.30
N GLU A 17 -2.08 -13.16 -12.39
CA GLU A 17 -2.30 -13.45 -10.96
C GLU A 17 -3.15 -12.35 -10.31
N LYS A 18 -4.07 -12.75 -9.43
CA LYS A 18 -4.98 -11.85 -8.73
C LYS A 18 -4.88 -12.06 -7.23
N ASN A 19 -4.39 -11.04 -6.53
CA ASN A 19 -4.35 -11.02 -5.07
C ASN A 19 -5.41 -10.07 -4.52
N LEU A 20 -5.98 -10.43 -3.37
CA LEU A 20 -6.97 -9.63 -2.66
C LEU A 20 -6.28 -8.39 -2.06
N ALA A 21 -6.80 -7.21 -2.37
CA ALA A 21 -6.44 -5.95 -1.73
C ALA A 21 -7.62 -5.44 -0.91
N ILE A 22 -7.42 -5.25 0.38
CA ILE A 22 -8.45 -4.79 1.32
C ILE A 22 -8.18 -3.32 1.63
N ARG A 23 -9.12 -2.43 1.33
CA ARG A 23 -8.94 -1.00 1.61
C ARG A 23 -8.86 -0.74 3.11
N THR A 24 -7.81 -0.04 3.52
CA THR A 24 -7.61 0.39 4.91
C THR A 24 -7.86 1.89 5.05
N GLY A 25 -7.74 2.41 6.27
CA GLY A 25 -7.79 3.84 6.53
C GLY A 25 -6.69 4.59 5.76
N ASN A 26 -6.95 5.84 5.42
CA ASN A 26 -5.94 6.68 4.79
C ASN A 26 -4.80 6.98 5.78
N HIS A 27 -3.56 6.94 5.32
CA HIS A 27 -2.41 7.28 6.14
C HIS A 27 -1.91 8.71 5.87
N PRO A 28 -1.38 9.44 6.88
CA PRO A 28 -0.76 10.74 6.65
C PRO A 28 0.40 10.66 5.64
N LEU A 29 0.68 11.70 4.85
CA LEU A 29 1.81 11.67 3.89
C LEU A 29 3.17 11.48 4.59
N LYS A 30 3.29 11.90 5.86
CA LYS A 30 4.47 11.64 6.70
C LYS A 30 4.77 10.15 6.93
N TYR A 31 3.80 9.25 6.69
CA TYR A 31 4.01 7.80 6.82
C TYR A 31 4.89 7.21 5.72
N ALA A 32 5.08 7.88 4.58
CA ALA A 32 5.96 7.35 3.52
C ALA A 32 7.43 7.26 3.91
N GLY A 33 7.85 7.89 5.00
CA GLY A 33 9.21 7.79 5.55
C GLY A 33 9.25 7.24 6.97
N PHE A 34 8.15 6.68 7.48
CA PHE A 34 8.07 6.22 8.86
C PHE A 34 8.80 4.87 9.02
N GLU A 35 9.80 4.84 9.91
CA GLU A 35 10.67 3.71 10.24
C GLU A 35 10.66 3.41 11.75
N ASP A 36 9.53 3.63 12.42
CA ASP A 36 9.44 3.46 13.86
C ASP A 36 8.40 2.42 14.26
N ALA A 37 8.59 1.82 15.43
CA ALA A 37 7.66 0.82 15.95
C ALA A 37 6.30 1.46 16.24
N ILE A 38 5.22 0.87 15.73
CA ILE A 38 3.85 1.29 16.09
C ILE A 38 3.61 0.85 17.54
N PRO A 39 3.28 1.78 18.47
CA PRO A 39 3.09 1.47 19.88
C PRO A 39 2.07 0.34 20.10
N GLU A 40 2.27 -0.45 21.16
CA GLU A 40 1.28 -1.46 21.55
C GLU A 40 -0.06 -0.81 21.91
N GLY A 41 -1.15 -1.37 21.39
CA GLY A 41 -2.52 -0.87 21.61
C GLY A 41 -3.05 0.04 20.50
N GLU A 42 -2.21 0.38 19.51
CA GLU A 42 -2.62 1.08 18.30
C GLU A 42 -3.00 0.11 17.17
N THR A 43 -3.82 0.56 16.22
CA THR A 43 -4.18 -0.27 15.06
C THR A 43 -2.96 -0.44 14.16
N GLY A 44 -2.48 -1.67 14.00
CA GLY A 44 -1.27 -1.99 13.23
C GLY A 44 -0.01 -2.25 14.06
N THR A 45 -0.13 -2.47 15.38
CA THR A 45 0.99 -2.90 16.24
C THR A 45 1.73 -4.11 15.65
N GLY A 46 3.06 -4.00 15.56
CA GLY A 46 3.98 -4.99 15.00
C GLY A 46 5.16 -4.30 14.30
N GLU A 47 6.22 -5.05 13.99
CA GLU A 47 7.29 -4.54 13.13
C GLU A 47 6.75 -4.34 11.71
N VAL A 48 6.92 -3.13 11.16
CA VAL A 48 6.53 -2.80 9.78
C VAL A 48 7.81 -2.67 8.95
N PRO A 49 8.28 -3.74 8.29
CA PRO A 49 9.38 -3.60 7.34
C PRO A 49 8.94 -2.71 6.18
N ILE A 50 9.82 -1.81 5.74
CA ILE A 50 9.60 -1.06 4.52
C ILE A 50 9.80 -2.00 3.33
N GLY A 51 8.73 -2.18 2.53
CA GLY A 51 8.84 -2.75 1.19
C GLY A 51 9.33 -1.74 0.16
N ASP A 52 9.19 -2.04 -1.13
CA ASP A 52 9.64 -1.15 -2.20
C ASP A 52 8.88 0.20 -2.19
N LYS A 53 9.62 1.28 -2.42
CA LYS A 53 9.10 2.67 -2.51
C LYS A 53 9.42 3.25 -3.87
N ASP A 54 8.49 3.05 -4.79
CA ASP A 54 8.65 3.51 -6.16
C ASP A 54 7.69 4.63 -6.54
N LEU A 55 8.09 5.38 -7.55
CA LEU A 55 7.18 6.31 -8.22
C LEU A 55 6.17 5.52 -9.05
N TYR A 56 5.01 6.12 -9.33
CA TYR A 56 4.06 5.57 -10.27
C TYR A 56 3.48 6.68 -11.15
N PHE A 57 3.00 6.30 -12.32
CA PHE A 57 2.15 7.13 -13.17
C PHE A 57 0.71 6.67 -13.01
N MET A 58 -0.19 7.61 -12.73
CA MET A 58 -1.63 7.34 -12.71
C MET A 58 -2.14 7.24 -14.14
N LEU A 59 -2.82 6.14 -14.47
CA LEU A 59 -3.44 5.92 -15.77
C LEU A 59 -4.96 6.14 -15.70
N GLU A 60 -5.59 5.62 -14.65
CA GLU A 60 -7.04 5.74 -14.46
C GLU A 60 -7.39 5.79 -12.96
N TRP A 61 -8.40 6.59 -12.62
CA TRP A 61 -8.96 6.67 -11.29
C TRP A 61 -10.48 6.89 -11.33
N THR A 62 -11.23 5.86 -11.03
CA THR A 62 -12.69 5.87 -10.90
C THR A 62 -13.09 5.34 -9.51
N ASP A 63 -14.40 5.29 -9.24
CA ASP A 63 -14.92 4.75 -7.99
C ASP A 63 -14.69 3.24 -7.84
N ASP A 64 -14.60 2.51 -8.95
CA ASP A 64 -14.50 1.05 -9.02
C ASP A 64 -13.14 0.53 -9.54
N LYS A 65 -12.29 1.41 -10.08
CA LYS A 65 -11.01 1.03 -10.68
C LYS A 65 -9.93 2.07 -10.41
N ILE A 66 -8.76 1.59 -9.99
CA ILE A 66 -7.52 2.37 -9.96
C ILE A 66 -6.52 1.63 -10.82
N GLU A 67 -5.95 2.31 -11.80
CA GLU A 67 -4.91 1.78 -12.67
C GLU A 67 -3.68 2.68 -12.63
N VAL A 68 -2.54 2.08 -12.29
CA VAL A 68 -1.25 2.77 -12.18
C VAL A 68 -0.18 1.97 -12.90
N MET A 69 0.81 2.68 -13.41
CA MET A 69 2.06 2.11 -13.90
C MET A 69 3.16 2.39 -12.87
N MET A 70 3.62 1.36 -12.19
CA MET A 70 4.76 1.46 -11.27
C MET A 70 6.06 1.73 -12.05
N LYS A 71 6.93 2.57 -11.50
CA LYS A 71 8.29 2.85 -11.98
C LYS A 71 9.31 2.27 -10.99
N GLY A 72 9.38 0.93 -10.98
CA GLY A 72 10.49 0.18 -10.40
C GLY A 72 11.61 -0.05 -11.41
#